data_AF-A0A3N6B6J7-F1
#
_entry.id   AF-A0A3N6B6J7-F1
#
_cell.length_a   1.000
_cell.length_b   1.000
_cell.length_c   1.000
_cell.angle_alpha   90.00
_cell.angle_beta   90.00
_cell.angle_gamma   90.00
#
_symmetry.space_group_name_H-M   'P 1'
#
loop_
_entity.id
_entity.type
_entity.pdbx_description
1 polymer ?
#
loop_
_entity_poly.entity_id
_entity_poly.type
_entity_poly.pdbx_seq_one_letter_code
_entity_poly.pdbx_strand_id
1 'polypeptide(L)'
;MTDMRVLVLCSIALLLVPFMATLLPAQQPTPGLPFSRAVVAGDFVYLSGTLPTDASGKVAGDIRQQTARTLDNLAALLEKSGSSMDR
;
A
#
# COMPACT_ATOMS: atom_id res chain seq x y z
N MET A 1 23.98 2.59 33.41
CA MET A 1 24.05 3.91 32.76
C MET A 1 23.69 3.72 31.30
N THR A 2 22.41 3.86 30.98
CA THR A 2 21.90 3.84 29.60
C THR A 2 22.59 4.95 28.83
N ASP A 3 23.30 4.58 27.77
CA ASP A 3 24.13 5.49 26.99
C ASP A 3 23.23 6.56 26.34
N MET A 4 23.43 7.82 26.75
CA MET A 4 22.68 8.99 26.26
C MET A 4 22.71 9.08 24.73
N ARG A 5 23.75 8.53 24.09
CA ARG A 5 23.90 8.48 22.63
C ARG A 5 22.90 7.52 21.99
N VAL A 6 22.61 6.38 22.61
CA VAL A 6 21.64 5.38 22.12
C VAL A 6 20.21 5.93 22.23
N LEU A 7 19.90 6.65 23.30
CA LEU A 7 18.59 7.27 23.48
C LEU A 7 18.34 8.39 22.45
N VAL A 8 19.36 9.20 22.15
CA VAL A 8 19.29 10.26 21.14
C VAL A 8 19.20 9.66 19.73
N LEU A 9 19.94 8.58 19.43
CA LEU A 9 19.83 7.87 18.15
C LEU A 9 18.43 7.27 17.94
N CYS A 10 17.87 6.61 18.96
CA CYS A 10 16.51 6.05 18.91
C CYS A 10 15.45 7.15 18.76
N SER A 11 15.63 8.31 19.39
CA SER A 11 14.70 9.44 19.28
C SER A 11 14.75 10.10 17.91
N ILE A 12 15.94 10.23 17.30
CA ILE A 12 16.10 10.75 15.93
C ILE A 12 15.55 9.74 14.92
N ALA A 13 15.78 8.44 15.13
CA ALA A 13 15.16 7.40 14.31
C ALA A 13 13.62 7.47 14.39
N LEU A 14 13.04 7.63 15.58
CA LEU A 14 11.59 7.79 15.76
C LEU A 14 11.03 9.08 15.11
N LEU A 15 11.84 10.12 14.91
CA LEU A 15 11.45 11.33 14.18
C LEU A 15 11.60 11.21 12.65
N LEU A 16 12.50 10.34 12.17
CA LEU A 16 12.70 10.08 10.73
C LEU A 16 11.80 8.96 10.18
N VAL A 17 11.41 7.98 11.01
CA VAL A 17 10.48 6.90 10.63
C VAL A 17 9.12 7.41 10.14
N PRO A 18 8.48 8.44 10.74
CA PRO A 18 7.25 8.98 10.17
C PRO A 18 7.51 9.72 8.85
N PHE A 19 8.68 10.31 8.61
CA PHE A 19 8.92 11.04 7.36
C PHE A 19 8.89 10.12 6.12
N MET A 20 9.33 8.86 6.25
CA MET A 20 9.23 7.89 5.15
C MET A 20 7.86 7.21 5.06
N ALA A 21 7.15 7.09 6.18
CA ALA A 21 5.82 6.47 6.25
C ALA A 21 4.65 7.42 5.94
N THR A 22 4.86 8.74 5.93
CA THR A 22 3.78 9.76 5.82
C THR A 22 3.75 10.49 4.46
N LEU A 23 4.62 10.17 3.50
CA LEU A 23 4.62 10.84 2.19
C LEU A 23 3.49 10.39 1.25
N LEU A 24 2.80 9.30 1.59
CA LEU A 24 1.53 8.90 1.00
C LEU A 24 0.59 8.55 2.15
N PRO A 25 -0.71 8.90 2.09
CA PRO A 25 -1.66 8.46 3.09
C PRO A 25 -1.50 6.94 3.19
N ALA A 26 -1.08 6.45 4.36
CA ALA A 26 -0.90 5.02 4.61
C ALA A 26 -2.14 4.32 4.06
N GLN A 27 -1.99 3.61 2.93
CA GLN A 27 -3.09 2.85 2.37
C GLN A 27 -3.51 1.91 3.49
N GLN A 28 -4.71 2.17 4.01
CA GLN A 28 -5.16 1.54 5.24
C GLN A 28 -4.95 0.04 5.10
N PRO A 29 -4.35 -0.62 6.11
CA PRO A 29 -4.28 -2.07 6.11
C PRO A 29 -5.67 -2.61 5.78
N THR A 30 -5.72 -3.61 4.90
CA THR A 30 -7.02 -4.20 4.55
C THR A 30 -7.67 -4.64 5.87
N PRO A 31 -8.87 -4.16 6.23
CA PRO A 31 -9.44 -4.41 7.55
C PRO A 31 -9.39 -5.90 7.89
N GLY A 32 -8.68 -6.26 8.97
CA GLY A 32 -8.58 -7.63 9.45
C GLY A 32 -7.50 -8.52 8.81
N LEU A 33 -6.64 -8.00 7.94
CA LEU A 33 -5.54 -8.78 7.33
C LEU A 33 -4.17 -8.14 7.57
N PRO A 34 -3.11 -8.94 7.82
CA PRO A 34 -1.78 -8.42 8.14
C PRO A 34 -0.99 -7.99 6.89
N PHE A 35 -1.63 -7.27 5.96
CA PHE A 35 -0.97 -6.70 4.78
C PHE A 35 -1.61 -5.38 4.32
N SER A 36 -0.77 -4.52 3.73
CA SER A 36 -1.17 -3.29 3.06
C SER A 36 -1.63 -3.60 1.63
N ARG A 37 -2.57 -2.80 1.09
CA ARG A 37 -3.00 -2.97 -0.30
C ARG A 37 -1.88 -2.64 -1.29
N ALA A 38 -1.12 -1.58 -1.00
CA ALA A 38 0.13 -1.29 -1.67
C ALA A 38 1.13 -0.63 -0.70
N VAL A 39 2.41 -0.69 -1.06
CA VAL A 39 3.52 -0.04 -0.36
C VAL A 39 4.35 0.70 -1.40
N VAL A 40 4.61 1.98 -1.15
CA VAL A 40 5.54 2.78 -1.98
C VAL A 40 6.86 2.88 -1.24
N ALA A 41 7.95 2.49 -1.90
CA ALA A 41 9.29 2.49 -1.34
C ALA A 41 10.28 3.05 -2.37
N GLY A 42 10.64 4.33 -2.22
CA GLY A 42 11.39 5.05 -3.24
C GLY A 42 10.60 5.14 -4.54
N ASP A 43 11.21 4.68 -5.63
CA ASP A 43 10.62 4.73 -6.98
C ASP A 43 9.71 3.53 -7.29
N PHE A 44 9.57 2.57 -6.37
CA PHE A 44 8.80 1.35 -6.59
C PHE A 44 7.46 1.38 -5.87
N VAL A 45 6.43 0.85 -6.54
CA VAL A 45 5.11 0.55 -5.97
C VAL A 45 4.92 -0.97 -5.93
N TYR A 46 4.84 -1.53 -4.72
CA TYR A 46 4.56 -2.95 -4.50
C TYR A 46 3.08 -3.14 -4.25
N LEU A 47 2.40 -3.90 -5.10
CA LEU A 47 0.97 -4.19 -4.99
C LEU A 47 0.75 -5.58 -4.37
N SER A 48 -0.21 -5.66 -3.45
CA SER A 48 -0.75 -6.95 -3.01
C SER A 48 -1.68 -7.54 -4.06
N GLY A 49 -1.86 -8.86 -4.02
CA GLY A 49 -2.85 -9.55 -4.84
C GLY A 49 -4.25 -8.95 -4.68
N THR A 50 -4.95 -8.75 -5.79
CA THR A 50 -6.26 -8.10 -5.82
C THR A 50 -7.31 -9.02 -6.43
N LEU A 51 -8.47 -9.11 -5.78
CA LEU A 51 -9.61 -9.88 -6.25
C LEU A 51 -10.51 -9.03 -7.18
N PRO A 52 -11.30 -9.68 -8.06
CA PRO A 52 -12.26 -9.03 -8.95
C PRO A 52 -13.54 -8.59 -8.22
N THR A 53 -13.40 -8.03 -7.02
CA THR A 53 -14.52 -7.59 -6.19
C THR A 53 -15.03 -6.21 -6.59
N ASP A 54 -16.33 -6.01 -6.49
CA ASP A 54 -16.95 -4.69 -6.58
C ASP A 54 -16.87 -3.89 -5.27
N ALA A 55 -17.47 -2.69 -5.25
CA ALA A 55 -17.51 -1.82 -4.07
C ALA A 55 -18.27 -2.44 -2.88
N SER A 56 -19.12 -3.44 -3.13
CA SER A 56 -19.82 -4.21 -2.11
C SER A 56 -19.05 -5.46 -1.66
N GLY A 57 -17.89 -5.74 -2.26
CA GLY A 57 -17.07 -6.92 -1.98
C GLY A 57 -17.50 -8.17 -2.75
N LYS A 58 -18.42 -8.06 -3.72
CA LYS A 58 -18.92 -9.22 -4.48
C LYS A 58 -18.10 -9.47 -5.74
N VAL A 59 -17.93 -10.74 -6.09
CA VAL A 59 -17.36 -11.19 -7.37
C VAL A 59 -18.50 -11.64 -8.27
N ALA A 60 -18.48 -11.22 -9.53
CA ALA A 60 -19.49 -11.55 -10.53
C ALA A 60 -18.87 -11.72 -11.93
N GLY A 61 -19.62 -12.36 -12.81
CA GLY A 61 -19.24 -12.52 -14.21
C GLY A 61 -18.37 -13.74 -14.51
N ASP A 62 -18.02 -13.90 -15.78
CA ASP A 62 -17.12 -14.95 -16.26
C ASP A 62 -15.64 -14.61 -16.01
N ILE A 63 -14.74 -15.52 -16.39
CA ILE A 63 -13.30 -15.34 -16.16
C ILE A 63 -12.75 -14.09 -16.86
N ARG A 64 -13.25 -13.74 -18.05
CA ARG A 64 -12.76 -12.56 -18.78
C ARG A 64 -13.17 -11.28 -18.08
N GLN A 65 -14.42 -11.22 -17.61
CA GLN A 65 -14.94 -10.09 -16.84
C GLN A 65 -14.21 -9.95 -15.50
N GLN A 66 -13.95 -11.06 -14.82
CA GLN A 66 -13.18 -11.06 -13.58
C GLN A 66 -11.74 -10.61 -13.81
N THR A 67 -11.05 -11.08 -14.85
CA THR A 67 -9.71 -10.61 -15.18
C THR A 67 -9.68 -9.11 -15.44
N ALA A 68 -10.62 -8.60 -16.26
CA ALA A 68 -10.72 -7.16 -16.52
C ALA A 68 -10.92 -6.37 -15.22
N ARG A 69 -11.85 -6.81 -14.36
CA ARG A 69 -12.14 -6.15 -13.09
C ARG A 69 -10.94 -6.15 -12.13
N THR A 70 -10.18 -7.24 -12.08
CA THR A 70 -8.95 -7.29 -11.29
C THR A 70 -7.94 -6.24 -11.77
N LEU A 71 -7.77 -6.10 -13.08
CA LEU A 71 -6.89 -5.08 -13.65
C LEU A 71 -7.39 -3.66 -13.39
N ASP A 72 -8.69 -3.41 -13.49
CA ASP A 72 -9.30 -2.11 -13.16
C ASP A 72 -9.05 -1.74 -11.69
N ASN A 73 -9.21 -2.72 -10.79
CA ASN A 73 -8.97 -2.52 -9.36
C ASN A 73 -7.48 -2.23 -9.07
N LEU A 74 -6.55 -2.84 -9.81
CA LEU A 74 -5.11 -2.57 -9.71
C LEU A 74 -4.76 -1.19 -10.29
N ALA A 75 -5.34 -0.80 -11.43
CA ALA A 75 -5.15 0.51 -12.03
C ALA A 75 -5.56 1.63 -11.06
N ALA A 76 -6.75 1.52 -10.46
CA ALA A 76 -7.23 2.46 -9.45
C ALA A 76 -6.35 2.49 -8.18
N LEU A 77 -5.66 1.38 -7.87
CA LEU A 77 -4.72 1.32 -6.76
C LEU A 77 -3.41 2.03 -7.09
N LEU A 78 -2.88 1.82 -8.30
CA LEU A 78 -1.69 2.49 -8.82
C LEU A 78 -1.88 4.00 -8.89
N GLU A 79 -3.04 4.47 -9.37
CA GLU A 79 -3.38 5.90 -9.42
C GLU A 79 -3.32 6.53 -8.02
N LYS A 80 -3.87 5.84 -7.00
CA LYS A 80 -3.81 6.28 -5.60
C LYS A 80 -2.40 6.29 -5.03
N SER A 81 -1.51 5.45 -5.57
CA SER A 81 -0.09 5.38 -5.19
C SER A 81 0.79 6.32 -6.04
N GLY A 82 0.21 7.14 -6.93
CA GLY A 82 0.97 8.08 -7.76
C GLY A 82 1.66 7.46 -8.99
N SER A 83 1.17 6.30 -9.45
CA SER A 83 1.64 5.59 -10.65
C SER A 83 0.48 5.30 -11.63
N SER A 84 0.74 4.48 -12.64
CA SER A 84 -0.21 4.10 -13.69
C SER A 84 0.15 2.73 -14.29
N MET A 85 -0.73 2.16 -15.11
CA MET A 85 -0.54 0.81 -15.70
C MET A 85 0.58 0.74 -16.77
N ASP A 86 0.96 1.88 -17.33
CA ASP A 86 1.99 2.04 -18.37
C ASP A 86 3.39 2.36 -17.80
N ARG A 87 3.51 2.39 -16.47
CA ARG A 87 4.73 2.76 -15.76
C ARG A 87 5.36 1.62 -14.98
#